data_AF-A0A813JY78-F1
#
_entry.id   AF-A0A813JY78-F1
#
_cell.length_a   1.000
_cell.length_b   1.000
_cell.length_c   1.000
_cell.angle_alpha   90.00
_cell.angle_beta   90.00
_cell.angle_gamma   90.00
#
_symmetry.space_group_name_H-M   'P 1'
#
loop_
_entity.id
_entity.type
_entity.pdbx_description
1 polymer ?
#
loop_
_entity_poly.entity_id
_entity_poly.type
_entity_poly.pdbx_seq_one_letter_code
_entity_poly.pdbx_strand_id
1 'polypeptide(L)' 'AMGKAAKTGGKKLPAAPLAARKEKTKKNPLFEKAPKNFRLGGDIQPKRDLTRFVKWPKFVRLQRMKRVMLMRLK' A
#
# COMPACT_ATOMS: atom_id res chain seq x y z
N ALA A 1 63.50 15.13 -1.38
CA ALA A 1 63.48 15.26 0.09
C ALA A 1 62.07 15.66 0.50
N MET A 2 61.30 14.79 1.18
CA MET A 2 61.11 14.78 2.65
C MET A 2 60.26 16.00 3.09
N GLY A 3 59.08 15.89 3.72
CA GLY A 3 58.49 14.81 4.52
C GLY A 3 57.02 15.03 4.91
N LYS A 4 56.57 14.17 5.83
CA LYS A 4 55.20 13.82 6.28
C LYS A 4 54.52 14.78 7.29
N ALA A 5 53.21 14.52 7.44
CA ALA A 5 52.31 14.69 8.62
C ALA A 5 51.50 16.01 8.67
N ALA A 6 50.20 16.04 9.03
CA ALA A 6 49.52 15.31 10.09
C ALA A 6 48.02 14.99 9.79
N LYS A 7 47.51 13.92 10.42
CA LYS A 7 46.09 13.53 10.46
C LYS A 7 45.46 14.02 11.77
N THR A 8 44.35 14.73 11.67
CA THR A 8 43.30 14.90 12.69
C THR A 8 41.97 14.79 11.91
N GLY A 9 40.95 14.04 12.24
CA GLY A 9 40.52 13.43 13.51
C GLY A 9 38.99 13.44 13.48
N GLY A 10 38.38 12.75 12.51
CA GLY A 10 36.92 12.62 12.37
C GLY A 10 36.53 11.15 12.34
N LYS A 11 35.83 10.68 13.38
CA LYS A 11 35.29 9.32 13.47
C LYS A 11 34.43 9.01 12.25
N LYS A 12 34.93 8.16 11.34
CA LYS A 12 34.13 7.58 10.25
C LYS A 12 33.26 6.48 10.84
N LEU A 13 32.05 6.83 11.26
CA LEU A 13 31.00 5.86 11.55
C LEU A 13 30.71 5.06 10.26
N PRO A 14 30.56 3.72 10.32
CA PRO A 14 30.16 2.95 9.14
C PRO A 14 28.78 3.42 8.68
N ALA A 15 28.62 3.63 7.38
CA ALA A 15 27.30 3.90 6.79
C ALA A 15 26.36 2.74 7.16
N ALA A 16 25.14 3.06 7.60
CA ALA A 16 24.18 2.06 8.02
C ALA A 16 23.94 1.03 6.89
N PRO A 17 24.04 -0.28 7.16
CA PRO A 17 23.95 -1.34 6.14
C PRO A 17 22.55 -1.46 5.49
N LEU A 18 21.58 -0.68 5.95
CA LEU A 18 20.19 -0.66 5.48
C LEU A 18 19.83 0.56 4.64
N ALA A 19 20.77 1.45 4.34
CA ALA A 19 20.58 2.49 3.32
C ALA A 19 20.68 1.87 1.92
N ALA A 20 19.80 0.91 1.61
CA ALA A 20 19.69 0.32 0.29
C ALA A 20 19.36 1.43 -0.70
N ARG A 21 20.32 1.76 -1.58
CA ARG A 21 20.05 2.55 -2.78
C ARG A 21 18.94 1.82 -3.54
N LYS A 22 17.81 2.50 -3.77
CA LYS A 22 16.81 2.03 -4.72
C LYS A 22 17.49 1.87 -6.07
N GLU A 23 17.83 0.64 -6.45
CA GLU A 23 18.27 0.34 -7.79
C GLU A 23 17.17 0.77 -8.76
N LYS A 24 17.55 1.58 -9.76
CA LYS A 24 16.66 1.93 -10.85
C LYS A 24 16.52 0.67 -11.70
N THR A 25 15.40 -0.03 -11.54
CA THR A 25 15.02 -1.11 -12.45
C THR A 25 15.07 -0.58 -13.89
N LYS A 26 15.92 -1.18 -14.72
CA LYS A 26 15.97 -0.90 -16.17
C LYS A 26 14.58 -1.20 -16.74
N LYS A 27 13.87 -0.17 -17.18
CA LYS A 27 12.57 -0.34 -17.86
C LYS A 27 12.85 -0.92 -19.24
N ASN A 28 12.38 -2.14 -19.47
CA ASN A 28 12.46 -2.76 -20.78
C ASN A 28 11.55 -1.97 -21.75
N PRO A 29 12.07 -1.45 -22.88
CA PRO A 29 11.29 -0.66 -23.84
C PRO A 29 10.13 -1.44 -24.50
N LEU A 30 10.11 -2.77 -24.37
CA LEU A 30 9.02 -3.62 -24.88
C LEU A 30 7.74 -3.57 -24.02
N PHE A 31 7.80 -3.01 -22.80
CA PHE A 31 6.65 -2.95 -21.90
C PHE A 31 6.25 -1.51 -21.60
N GLU A 32 5.08 -1.13 -22.08
CA GLU A 32 4.45 0.15 -21.76
C GLU A 32 3.56 0.05 -20.52
N LYS A 33 3.40 1.17 -19.80
CA LYS A 33 2.45 1.27 -18.69
C LYS A 33 1.06 1.60 -19.26
N ALA A 34 0.11 0.67 -19.13
CA ALA A 34 -1.29 0.89 -19.51
C ALA A 34 -2.19 1.00 -18.26
N PRO A 35 -2.27 2.17 -17.61
CA PRO A 35 -3.16 2.35 -16.46
C PRO A 35 -4.62 2.46 -16.91
N LYS A 36 -5.51 1.72 -16.26
CA LYS A 36 -6.96 1.82 -16.47
C LYS A 36 -7.57 2.93 -15.62
N ASN A 37 -8.57 3.64 -16.15
CA ASN A 37 -9.31 4.68 -15.45
C ASN A 37 -10.66 4.14 -14.95
N PHE A 38 -10.78 3.93 -13.64
CA PHE A 38 -12.02 3.39 -13.03
C PHE A 38 -12.96 4.46 -12.45
N ARG A 39 -12.86 5.71 -12.93
CA ARG A 39 -13.84 6.76 -12.63
C ARG A 39 -15.13 6.53 -13.43
N LEU A 40 -16.18 7.29 -13.08
CA LEU A 40 -17.46 7.23 -13.79
C LEU A 40 -17.25 7.52 -15.29
N GLY A 41 -17.81 6.67 -16.16
CA GLY A 41 -17.67 6.79 -17.62
C GLY A 41 -16.31 6.35 -18.20
N GLY A 42 -15.44 5.74 -17.40
CA GLY A 42 -14.17 5.16 -17.85
C GLY A 42 -14.24 3.65 -18.11
N ASP A 43 -13.14 2.96 -17.82
CA ASP A 43 -13.00 1.51 -17.95
C ASP A 43 -13.91 0.73 -16.99
N ILE A 44 -14.14 -0.55 -17.32
CA ILE A 44 -14.90 -1.47 -16.47
C ILE A 44 -14.30 -1.51 -15.06
N GLN A 45 -15.16 -1.36 -14.07
CA GLN A 45 -14.78 -1.34 -12.68
C GLN A 45 -14.21 -2.71 -12.23
N PRO A 46 -13.10 -2.74 -11.45
CA PRO A 46 -12.62 -3.94 -10.80
C PRO A 46 -13.66 -4.59 -9.88
N LYS A 47 -13.47 -5.89 -9.65
CA LYS A 47 -14.17 -6.62 -8.59
C LYS A 47 -13.81 -5.99 -7.24
N ARG A 48 -14.84 -5.67 -6.44
CA ARG A 48 -14.71 -5.11 -5.09
C ARG A 48 -15.46 -5.99 -4.10
N ASP A 49 -15.21 -5.78 -2.82
CA ASP A 49 -16.02 -6.41 -1.79
C ASP A 49 -17.48 -5.88 -1.85
N LEU A 50 -18.43 -6.79 -2.03
CA LEU A 50 -19.85 -6.51 -2.09
C LEU A 50 -20.59 -6.99 -0.83
N THR A 51 -19.91 -7.48 0.20
CA THR A 51 -20.51 -8.02 1.44
C THR A 51 -21.59 -7.12 2.04
N ARG A 52 -21.44 -5.79 1.95
CA ARG A 52 -22.46 -4.85 2.46
C ARG A 52 -23.70 -4.70 1.57
N PHE A 53 -23.57 -4.89 0.27
CA PHE A 53 -24.60 -4.65 -0.74
C PHE A 53 -25.28 -5.94 -1.22
N VAL A 54 -24.74 -7.09 -0.83
CA VAL A 54 -25.33 -8.40 -1.13
C VAL A 54 -26.67 -8.57 -0.43
N LYS A 55 -27.63 -9.15 -1.15
CA LYS A 55 -28.87 -9.67 -0.57
C LYS A 55 -28.56 -10.88 0.32
N TRP A 56 -28.37 -10.62 1.61
CA TRP A 56 -28.07 -11.68 2.58
C TRP A 56 -29.23 -12.68 2.76
N PRO A 57 -28.93 -13.95 3.09
CA PRO A 57 -29.92 -14.94 3.47
C PRO A 57 -30.84 -14.44 4.59
N LYS A 58 -32.10 -14.93 4.60
CA LYS A 58 -33.16 -14.43 5.51
C LYS A 58 -32.72 -14.45 6.98
N PHE A 59 -32.09 -15.52 7.44
CA PHE A 59 -31.67 -15.67 8.84
C PHE A 59 -30.61 -14.65 9.26
N VAL A 60 -29.65 -14.31 8.38
CA VAL A 60 -28.62 -13.29 8.66
C VAL A 60 -29.27 -11.93 8.85
N ARG A 61 -30.25 -11.60 8.01
CA ARG A 61 -31.01 -10.35 8.14
C ARG A 61 -31.77 -10.29 9.46
N LEU A 62 -32.48 -11.36 9.82
CA LEU A 62 -33.24 -11.44 11.09
C LEU A 62 -32.32 -11.29 12.31
N GLN A 63 -31.18 -11.97 12.33
CA GLN A 63 -30.21 -11.87 13.43
C GLN A 63 -29.65 -10.44 13.58
N ARG A 64 -29.26 -9.80 12.47
CA ARG A 64 -28.78 -8.42 12.48
C ARG A 64 -29.87 -7.44 12.94
N MET A 65 -31.10 -7.59 12.44
CA MET A 65 -32.24 -6.76 12.83
C MET A 65 -32.57 -6.92 14.32
N LYS A 66 -32.56 -8.15 14.86
CA LYS A 66 -32.75 -8.41 16.30
C LYS A 66 -31.73 -7.65 17.15
N ARG A 67 -30.44 -7.70 16.77
CA ARG A 67 -29.38 -6.99 17.49
C ARG A 67 -29.58 -5.47 17.45
N VAL A 68 -29.92 -4.92 16.28
CA VAL A 68 -30.19 -3.47 16.13
C VAL A 68 -31.39 -3.06 16.97
N MET A 69 -32.47 -3.86 16.98
CA MET A 69 -33.68 -3.58 17.75
C MET A 69 -33.39 -3.49 19.25
N LEU A 70 -32.67 -4.46 19.82
CA LEU A 70 -32.29 -4.48 21.23
C LEU A 70 -31.39 -3.29 21.62
N MET A 71 -30.58 -2.78 20.70
CA MET A 71 -29.76 -1.58 20.94
C MET A 71 -30.56 -0.28 20.90
N ARG A 72 -31.72 -0.28 20.22
CA ARG A 72 -32.54 0.92 19.99
C ARG A 72 -33.66 1.07 21.01
N LEU A 73 -34.17 -0.05 21.52
CA LEU A 73 -35.16 -0.05 22.58
C LEU A 73 -34.48 0.21 23.93
N LYS A 74 -35.14 1.00 24.77
CA LYS A 74 -34.73 1.35 26.13
C LYS A 74 -35.56 0.59 27.14
#